data_AF-A0A956UD08-F1
#
_entry.id   AF-A0A956UD08-F1
#
_cell.length_a   1.000
_cell.length_b   1.000
_cell.length_c   1.000
_cell.angle_alpha   90.00
_cell.angle_beta   90.00
_cell.angle_gamma   90.00
#
_symmetry.space_group_name_H-M   'P 1'
#
loop_
_entity.id
_entity.type
_entity.pdbx_description
1 polymer ?
#
loop_
_entity_poly.entity_id
_entity_poly.type
_entity_poly.pdbx_seq_one_letter_code
_entity_poly.pdbx_strand_id
1 'polypeptide(L)'
;DGPSQIVKDPKGNSHVGASASTTINRKDYGITYNGVLDNGGAMVSDDVKITLDIEMVKDGAAAEKKSEAKPSSESKKKKAS
;
A
#
# COMPACT_ATOMS: atom_id res chain seq x y z
N ASP A 1 -0.18 10.07 1.12
CA ASP A 1 0.35 10.42 -0.21
C ASP A 1 0.01 9.26 -1.16
N GLY A 2 0.00 9.48 -2.47
CA GLY A 2 -0.22 8.39 -3.43
C GLY A 2 0.93 7.37 -3.40
N PRO A 3 0.73 6.14 -3.91
CA PRO A 3 1.84 5.22 -4.09
C PRO A 3 2.89 5.83 -5.04
N SER A 4 4.16 5.57 -4.76
CA SER A 4 5.27 5.99 -5.60
C SER A 4 5.22 5.29 -6.95
N GLN A 5 5.97 5.82 -7.91
CA GLN A 5 6.23 5.09 -9.14
C GLN A 5 6.99 3.79 -8.83
N ILE A 6 6.76 2.78 -9.68
CA ILE A 6 7.46 1.50 -9.59
C ILE A 6 8.93 1.71 -9.98
N VAL A 7 9.84 1.38 -9.07
CA VAL A 7 11.30 1.41 -9.32
C VAL A 7 11.81 -0.02 -9.47
N LYS A 8 12.58 -0.31 -10.52
CA LYS A 8 13.23 -1.62 -10.68
C LYS A 8 14.66 -1.59 -10.17
N ASP A 9 15.05 -2.60 -9.40
CA ASP A 9 16.44 -2.79 -8.99
C ASP A 9 17.25 -3.57 -10.04
N PRO A 10 18.60 -3.59 -9.95
CA PRO A 10 19.45 -4.34 -10.87
C PRO A 10 19.24 -5.86 -10.85
N LYS A 11 18.59 -6.40 -9.81
CA LYS A 11 18.24 -7.81 -9.68
C LYS A 11 16.87 -8.13 -10.30
N GLY A 12 16.17 -7.12 -10.82
CA GLY A 12 14.88 -7.23 -11.48
C GLY A 12 13.67 -7.09 -10.55
N ASN A 13 13.85 -6.84 -9.25
CA ASN A 13 12.72 -6.66 -8.34
C ASN A 13 12.09 -5.29 -8.54
N SER A 14 10.78 -5.21 -8.30
CA SER A 14 10.01 -3.98 -8.40
C SER A 14 9.67 -3.45 -7.01
N HIS A 15 9.96 -2.18 -6.77
CA HIS A 15 9.81 -1.47 -5.50
C HIS A 15 8.72 -0.41 -5.63
N VAL A 16 7.86 -0.29 -4.62
CA VAL A 16 6.82 0.76 -4.51
C VAL A 16 6.72 1.22 -3.06
N GLY A 17 6.74 2.54 -2.84
CA GLY A 17 6.46 3.16 -1.55
C GLY A 17 5.02 3.69 -1.49
N ALA A 18 4.42 3.78 -0.31
CA ALA A 18 3.16 4.47 -0.08
C ALA A 18 3.13 5.07 1.33
N SER A 19 2.40 6.17 1.54
CA SER A 19 2.20 6.74 2.87
C SER A 19 0.74 7.03 3.16
N ALA A 20 0.33 6.79 4.40
CA ALA A 20 -1.02 7.06 4.89
C ALA A 20 -0.96 7.72 6.27
N SER A 21 -1.92 8.59 6.53
CA SER A 21 -2.08 9.19 7.86
C SER A 21 -3.55 9.21 8.24
N THR A 22 -3.82 9.03 9.53
CA THR A 22 -5.15 9.13 10.10
C THR A 22 -5.05 9.61 11.54
N THR A 23 -6.14 10.18 12.05
CA THR A 23 -6.27 10.53 13.46
C THR A 23 -7.48 9.78 14.00
N ILE A 24 -7.30 9.09 15.12
CA ILE A 24 -8.37 8.36 15.81
C ILE A 24 -8.56 8.91 17.21
N ASN A 25 -9.75 8.74 17.79
CA ASN A 25 -9.96 8.99 19.19
C ASN A 25 -9.70 7.71 20.00
N ARG A 26 -8.80 7.77 20.98
CA ARG A 26 -8.44 6.59 21.81
C ARG A 26 -9.61 6.06 22.64
N LYS A 27 -10.59 6.89 22.96
CA LYS A 27 -11.76 6.51 23.75
C LYS A 27 -12.69 5.56 22.99
N ASP A 28 -12.73 5.66 21.66
CA ASP A 28 -13.49 4.75 20.80
C ASP A 28 -13.00 3.29 20.92
N TYR A 29 -11.75 3.10 21.35
CA TYR A 29 -11.12 1.81 21.58
C TYR A 29 -11.06 1.42 23.07
N GLY A 30 -11.78 2.11 23.94
CA GLY A 30 -11.82 1.84 25.38
C GLY A 30 -10.59 2.27 26.16
N ILE A 31 -9.69 3.08 25.57
CA ILE A 31 -8.46 3.54 26.23
C ILE A 31 -8.73 4.87 26.92
N THR A 32 -8.95 4.83 28.23
CA THR A 32 -9.17 6.01 29.08
C THR A 32 -7.99 6.24 30.03
N TYR A 33 -7.22 7.30 29.77
CA TYR A 33 -6.23 7.83 30.70
C TYR A 33 -6.83 9.01 31.47
N ASN A 34 -6.88 8.90 32.80
CA ASN A 34 -7.50 9.88 33.71
C ASN A 34 -6.49 10.83 34.36
N GLY A 35 -5.28 10.98 33.80
CA GLY A 35 -4.36 12.00 34.26
C GLY A 35 -4.89 13.39 33.93
N VAL A 36 -5.25 14.18 34.93
CA VAL A 36 -5.65 15.58 34.79
C VAL A 36 -4.48 16.46 35.24
N LEU A 37 -4.15 17.48 34.46
CA LEU A 37 -3.19 18.54 34.82
C LEU A 37 -3.75 19.39 35.96
N ASP A 38 -2.89 20.02 36.75
CA ASP A 38 -3.30 20.91 37.86
C ASP A 38 -4.22 22.06 37.40
N ASN A 39 -4.15 22.42 36.11
CA ASN A 39 -5.02 23.42 35.47
C ASN A 39 -6.36 22.86 34.93
N GLY A 40 -6.71 21.60 35.23
CA GLY A 40 -7.97 20.96 34.81
C GLY A 40 -8.01 20.42 33.37
N GLY A 41 -6.89 20.50 32.63
CA GLY A 41 -6.76 19.90 31.30
C GLY A 41 -6.39 18.41 31.35
N ALA A 42 -6.63 17.66 30.27
CA ALA A 42 -6.16 16.27 30.19
C ALA A 42 -4.63 16.23 30.00
N MET A 43 -3.92 15.42 30.80
CA MET A 43 -2.47 15.16 30.64
C MET A 43 -2.15 14.53 29.28
N VAL A 44 -3.09 13.77 28.72
CA VAL A 44 -2.93 13.04 27.46
C VAL A 44 -4.14 13.33 26.57
N SER A 45 -3.87 13.81 25.35
CA SER A 45 -4.89 14.07 24.34
C SER A 45 -5.71 12.81 24.03
N ASP A 46 -6.96 13.00 23.64
CA ASP A 46 -7.79 11.91 23.13
C ASP A 46 -7.45 11.55 21.68
N ASP A 47 -6.90 12.51 20.94
CA ASP A 47 -6.52 12.34 19.53
C ASP A 47 -5.19 11.62 19.43
N VAL A 48 -5.19 10.51 18.68
CA VAL A 48 -4.02 9.72 18.35
C VAL A 48 -3.76 9.84 16.86
N LYS A 49 -2.67 10.50 16.50
CA LYS A 49 -2.20 10.61 15.12
C LYS A 49 -1.39 9.37 14.75
N ILE A 50 -1.82 8.67 13.70
CA ILE A 50 -1.15 7.49 13.16
C ILE A 50 -0.59 7.86 11.79
N THR A 51 0.68 7.53 11.56
CA THR A 51 1.35 7.66 10.27
C THR A 51 1.87 6.29 9.87
N LEU A 52 1.62 5.89 8.63
CA LEU A 52 2.09 4.65 8.04
C LEU A 52 2.98 5.00 6.84
N ASP A 53 4.20 4.50 6.87
CA ASP A 53 5.13 4.52 5.74
C ASP A 53 5.37 3.08 5.30
N ILE A 54 4.99 2.76 4.07
CA ILE A 54 4.93 1.40 3.54
C ILE A 54 5.88 1.28 2.36
N GLU A 55 6.72 0.25 2.36
CA GLU A 55 7.53 -0.15 1.23
C GLU A 55 7.19 -1.59 0.83
N MET A 56 6.98 -1.81 -0.47
CA MET A 56 6.62 -3.10 -1.04
C MET A 56 7.63 -3.49 -2.11
N VAL A 57 8.15 -4.70 -1.98
CA VAL A 57 9.08 -5.30 -2.96
C VAL A 57 8.41 -6.52 -3.59
N LYS A 58 8.41 -6.57 -4.92
CA LYS A 58 7.96 -7.72 -5.69
C LYS A 58 9.16 -8.34 -6.39
N ASP A 59 9.43 -9.61 -6.08
CA ASP A 59 10.51 -10.37 -6.71
C ASP A 59 10.34 -10.44 -8.23
N GLY A 60 11.42 -10.07 -8.94
CA GLY A 60 11.46 -10.06 -10.41
C GLY A 60 11.28 -11.45 -11.01
N ALA A 61 11.77 -12.49 -10.33
CA ALA A 61 11.71 -13.88 -10.78
C ALA A 61 10.29 -14.47 -10.81
N ALA A 62 9.33 -13.90 -10.06
CA ALA A 62 7.96 -14.38 -10.00
C ALA A 62 7.00 -13.66 -10.96
N ALA A 63 7.42 -12.55 -11.58
CA ALA A 63 6.56 -11.70 -12.40
C ALA A 63 6.48 -12.10 -13.88
N GLU A 64 7.46 -12.82 -14.43
CA GLU A 64 7.44 -13.27 -15.84
C GLU A 64 6.47 -14.43 -16.09
N LYS A 65 6.15 -15.28 -15.11
CA LYS A 65 5.26 -16.45 -15.32
C LYS A 65 3.75 -16.17 -15.43
N LYS A 66 3.28 -14.92 -15.35
CA LYS A 66 1.85 -14.58 -15.50
C LYS A 66 1.50 -13.66 -16.68
N SER A 67 2.48 -13.26 -17.49
CA SER A 67 2.25 -12.41 -18.67
C SER A 67 2.15 -13.18 -19.99
N GLU A 68 2.41 -14.49 -20.01
CA GLU A 68 2.39 -15.31 -21.23
C GLU A 68 1.23 -16.29 -21.23
N ALA A 69 0.02 -15.75 -21.35
CA ALA A 69 -1.14 -16.49 -21.85
C ALA A 69 -1.75 -15.69 -23.01
N LYS A 70 -1.02 -15.65 -24.14
CA LYS A 70 -1.59 -15.33 -25.45
C LYS A 70 -1.44 -16.56 -26.34
N PRO A 71 -2.52 -17.28 -26.69
CA PRO A 71 -2.54 -17.98 -27.95
C PRO A 71 -3.20 -17.03 -28.97
N SER A 72 -2.37 -16.32 -29.74
CA SER A 72 -2.75 -16.07 -31.13
C SER A 72 -2.72 -17.43 -31.82
N SER A 73 -3.88 -18.03 -32.09
CA SER A 73 -3.97 -19.10 -33.06
C SER A 73 -4.57 -18.55 -34.36
N GLU A 74 -3.76 -18.75 -35.37
CA GLU A 74 -3.93 -18.58 -36.80
C GLU A 74 -5.21 -19.25 -37.35
N SER A 75 -5.92 -18.57 -38.25
CA SER A 75 -6.83 -19.20 -39.22
C SER A 75 -6.72 -18.48 -40.55
N LYS A 76 -5.68 -18.83 -41.30
CA LYS A 76 -5.53 -18.55 -42.72
C LYS A 76 -6.35 -19.60 -43.48
N LYS A 77 -7.14 -19.17 -44.48
CA LYS A 77 -7.43 -19.85 -45.79
C LYS A 77 -8.92 -19.98 -46.18
N LYS A 78 -9.36 -19.10 -47.10
CA LYS A 78 -10.02 -19.38 -48.41
C LYS A 78 -10.42 -18.01 -49.00
N LYS A 79 -9.72 -17.45 -49.98
CA LYS A 79 -9.59 -17.82 -51.41
C LYS A 79 -10.96 -17.82 -52.11
N ALA A 80 -11.13 -16.82 -52.98
CA ALA A 80 -12.02 -16.73 -54.15
C ALA A 80 -13.54 -16.86 -53.93
N SER A 81 -14.27 -15.76 -54.16
CA SER A 81 -15.17 -15.62 -55.32
C SER A 81 -15.60 -14.16 -55.49
#